data_AF-A0A6P1L547-F1
#
_entry.id   AF-A0A6P1L547-F1
#
_cell.length_a   1.000
_cell.length_b   1.000
_cell.length_c   1.000
_cell.angle_alpha   90.00
_cell.angle_beta   90.00
_cell.angle_gamma   90.00
#
_symmetry.space_group_name_H-M   'P 1'
#
loop_
_entity.id
_entity.type
_entity.pdbx_description
1 polymer ?
#
loop_
_entity_poly.entity_id
_entity_poly.type
_entity_poly.pdbx_seq_one_letter_code
_entity_poly.pdbx_strand_id
1 'polypeptide(L)'
;MQSNKPEPLKTDWIVNLLGRVKALEVNPHEEVLTSTLVEQALENAKRTATNPGISLAATFDLIVAAEYYTKLTNKGWLYCPINNIPLLIYPYTNTCPRCVLKGNFYYHQANKLPSGTIGKTTSRLLCVFLKHLFKINSRNLKIYHGAEPVDVIIHDEKESIVLLAEVKAAPLTTLALAAKVEVQTEMGENGEPIPCSHSPTDNSFLASSNLHIILPKLEDNYWNYELVDLGIKASHSSPTWAYEQIGRSFGLDNQLFYRYFQFWNIAYSAYNKAARGRGTIPETVYWLTNACGQPTPRPLTWPLRKSGDGYESVSDGKSSVGMDRTDDIKKGIYQVLKIAATGKPKYSQMVVKTALLSNIHAVRHYNDYLLELQDVIWTLDETGKAKKVADLPPEKEIYNLFDGIITFTQSHVRDDWISENFQF
;
A
#
# COMPACT_ATOMS: atom_id res chain seq x y z
N MET A 1 23.96 -18.00 -57.18
CA MET A 1 22.58 -18.10 -56.65
C MET A 1 22.69 -18.42 -55.17
N GLN A 2 22.66 -17.40 -54.30
CA GLN A 2 22.55 -17.60 -52.86
C GLN A 2 21.17 -18.15 -52.56
N SER A 3 21.12 -19.25 -51.82
CA SER A 3 19.87 -19.89 -51.43
C SER A 3 19.13 -18.96 -50.46
N ASN A 4 17.99 -18.44 -50.91
CA ASN A 4 16.96 -17.88 -50.03
C ASN A 4 16.40 -19.04 -49.19
N LYS A 5 17.12 -19.42 -48.12
CA LYS A 5 16.46 -20.10 -47.01
C LYS A 5 15.58 -19.04 -46.34
N PRO A 6 14.25 -19.23 -46.25
CA PRO A 6 13.43 -18.34 -45.47
C PRO A 6 13.97 -18.33 -44.04
N GLU A 7 14.29 -17.14 -43.51
CA GLU A 7 14.61 -16.99 -42.09
C GLU A 7 13.48 -17.62 -41.28
N PRO A 8 13.78 -18.43 -40.24
CA PRO A 8 12.75 -18.96 -39.38
C PRO A 8 11.94 -17.79 -38.81
N LEU A 9 10.61 -17.83 -38.99
CA LEU A 9 9.68 -16.86 -38.42
C LEU A 9 10.01 -16.66 -36.94
N LYS A 10 10.64 -15.53 -36.61
CA LYS A 10 10.96 -15.17 -35.23
C LYS A 10 9.64 -15.12 -34.46
N THR A 11 9.49 -15.99 -33.48
CA THR A 11 8.29 -16.01 -32.64
C THR A 11 8.27 -14.74 -31.81
N ASP A 12 7.21 -13.93 -31.97
CA ASP A 12 7.00 -12.75 -31.13
C ASP A 12 6.70 -13.20 -29.70
N TRP A 13 7.65 -12.93 -28.81
CA TRP A 13 7.57 -13.42 -27.44
C TRP A 13 6.52 -12.67 -26.61
N ILE A 14 6.22 -11.40 -26.93
CA ILE A 14 5.18 -10.62 -26.26
C ILE A 14 3.80 -11.12 -26.66
N VAL A 15 3.57 -11.38 -27.96
CA VAL A 15 2.31 -11.97 -28.43
C VAL A 15 2.07 -13.32 -27.73
N ASN A 16 3.10 -14.14 -27.61
CA ASN A 16 3.02 -15.41 -26.89
C ASN A 16 2.78 -15.22 -25.37
N LEU A 17 3.40 -14.22 -24.73
CA LEU A 17 3.15 -13.88 -23.33
C LEU A 17 1.69 -13.45 -23.12
N LEU A 18 1.20 -12.50 -23.93
CA LEU A 18 -0.18 -11.98 -23.88
C LEU A 18 -1.21 -13.09 -24.12
N GLY A 19 -0.92 -14.07 -24.98
CA GLY A 19 -1.78 -15.23 -25.21
C GLY A 19 -1.90 -16.21 -24.04
N ARG A 20 -1.03 -16.12 -23.01
CA ARG A 20 -1.02 -17.02 -21.85
C ARG A 20 -1.46 -16.36 -20.54
N VAL A 21 -1.43 -15.03 -20.47
CA VAL A 21 -1.82 -14.28 -19.28
C VAL A 21 -3.31 -13.94 -19.28
N LYS A 22 -3.86 -13.70 -18.09
CA LYS A 22 -5.27 -13.35 -17.92
C LYS A 22 -5.42 -11.85 -17.72
N ALA A 23 -6.41 -11.27 -18.38
CA ALA A 23 -6.79 -9.88 -18.14
C ALA A 23 -7.26 -9.70 -16.68
N LEU A 24 -7.06 -8.51 -16.13
CA LEU A 24 -7.54 -8.16 -14.80
C LEU A 24 -9.08 -8.11 -14.78
N GLU A 25 -9.67 -9.07 -14.07
CA GLU A 25 -11.07 -9.04 -13.67
C GLU A 25 -11.24 -8.15 -12.44
N VAL A 26 -12.19 -7.23 -12.47
CA VAL A 26 -12.49 -6.31 -11.36
C VAL A 26 -13.83 -6.72 -10.78
N ASN A 27 -13.90 -6.87 -9.45
CA ASN A 27 -15.16 -7.17 -8.81
C ASN A 27 -16.04 -5.91 -8.75
N PRO A 28 -17.38 -6.03 -8.90
CA PRO A 28 -18.25 -4.86 -8.89
C PRO A 28 -18.13 -3.98 -7.64
N HIS A 29 -17.98 -4.59 -6.46
CA HIS A 29 -17.81 -3.85 -5.20
C HIS A 29 -16.46 -3.12 -5.11
N GLU A 30 -15.40 -3.66 -5.71
CA GLU A 30 -14.11 -2.99 -5.80
C GLU A 30 -14.21 -1.78 -6.76
N GLU A 31 -14.89 -1.93 -7.91
CA GLU A 31 -15.09 -0.83 -8.88
C GLU A 31 -15.91 0.30 -8.27
N VAL A 32 -17.02 0.00 -7.60
CA VAL A 32 -17.89 1.00 -6.95
C VAL A 32 -17.14 1.77 -5.86
N LEU A 33 -16.41 1.06 -4.98
CA LEU A 33 -15.63 1.73 -3.93
C LEU A 33 -14.52 2.58 -4.54
N THR A 34 -13.80 2.06 -5.53
CA THR A 34 -12.71 2.77 -6.20
C THR A 34 -13.22 4.05 -6.86
N SER A 35 -14.34 3.99 -7.59
CA SER A 35 -14.94 5.19 -8.21
C SER A 35 -15.27 6.24 -7.16
N THR A 36 -16.00 5.83 -6.11
CA THR A 36 -16.43 6.74 -5.04
C THR A 36 -15.23 7.44 -4.40
N LEU A 37 -14.20 6.69 -4.01
CA LEU A 37 -13.08 7.27 -3.28
C LEU A 37 -12.10 8.04 -4.19
N VAL A 38 -11.99 7.67 -5.47
CA VAL A 38 -11.18 8.43 -6.43
C VAL A 38 -11.82 9.79 -6.71
N GLU A 39 -13.14 9.84 -6.89
CA GLU A 39 -13.88 11.10 -7.02
C GLU A 39 -13.64 11.99 -5.79
N GLN A 40 -13.79 11.44 -4.57
CA GLN A 40 -13.52 12.18 -3.32
C GLN A 40 -12.06 12.66 -3.24
N ALA A 41 -11.09 11.85 -3.68
CA ALA A 41 -9.68 12.24 -3.70
C ALA A 41 -9.41 13.42 -4.64
N LEU A 42 -9.96 13.38 -5.85
CA LEU A 42 -9.78 14.44 -6.85
C LEU A 42 -10.47 15.74 -6.43
N GLU A 43 -11.67 15.65 -5.83
CA GLU A 43 -12.35 16.81 -5.23
C GLU A 43 -11.55 17.39 -4.06
N ASN A 44 -11.04 16.53 -3.18
CA ASN A 44 -10.22 16.94 -2.06
C ASN A 44 -8.93 17.62 -2.52
N ALA A 45 -8.24 17.08 -3.53
CA ALA A 45 -7.02 17.67 -4.07
C ALA A 45 -7.26 19.10 -4.59
N LYS A 46 -8.39 19.34 -5.26
CA LYS A 46 -8.83 20.69 -5.65
C LYS A 46 -9.08 21.58 -4.44
N ARG A 47 -9.78 21.05 -3.42
CA ARG A 47 -10.10 21.79 -2.19
C ARG A 47 -8.86 22.20 -1.39
N THR A 48 -7.85 21.32 -1.30
CA THR A 48 -6.63 21.56 -0.50
C THR A 48 -5.47 22.13 -1.30
N ALA A 49 -5.63 22.31 -2.61
CA ALA A 49 -4.55 22.68 -3.53
C ALA A 49 -3.32 21.77 -3.38
N THR A 50 -3.54 20.48 -3.12
CA THR A 50 -2.48 19.47 -3.02
C THR A 50 -2.34 18.70 -4.32
N ASN A 51 -1.16 18.12 -4.57
CA ASN A 51 -0.97 17.18 -5.67
C ASN A 51 -2.01 16.04 -5.56
N PRO A 52 -2.80 15.75 -6.61
CA PRO A 52 -3.86 14.74 -6.53
C PRO A 52 -3.34 13.34 -6.18
N GLY A 53 -2.14 12.99 -6.63
CA GLY A 53 -1.44 11.76 -6.27
C GLY A 53 -1.30 11.54 -4.76
N ILE A 54 -1.17 12.60 -3.95
CA ILE A 54 -1.14 12.47 -2.48
C ILE A 54 -2.51 12.04 -1.94
N SER A 55 -3.61 12.62 -2.46
CA SER A 55 -4.97 12.19 -2.10
C SER A 55 -5.31 10.80 -2.63
N LEU A 56 -4.83 10.44 -3.82
CA LEU A 56 -5.00 9.08 -4.38
C LEU A 56 -4.26 8.02 -3.55
N ALA A 57 -3.07 8.33 -3.03
CA ALA A 57 -2.35 7.45 -2.11
C ALA A 57 -3.12 7.21 -0.80
N ALA A 58 -3.78 8.25 -0.26
CA ALA A 58 -4.66 8.11 0.89
C ALA A 58 -5.89 7.24 0.58
N THR A 59 -6.51 7.42 -0.59
CA THR A 59 -7.62 6.59 -1.04
C THR A 59 -7.23 5.12 -1.20
N PHE A 60 -6.01 4.84 -1.66
CA PHE A 60 -5.51 3.48 -1.78
C PHE A 60 -5.49 2.76 -0.41
N ASP A 61 -5.11 3.45 0.67
CA ASP A 61 -5.17 2.89 2.03
C ASP A 61 -6.59 2.45 2.43
N LEU A 62 -7.62 3.24 2.10
CA LEU A 62 -9.02 2.90 2.41
C LEU A 62 -9.52 1.68 1.63
N ILE A 63 -9.11 1.53 0.37
CA ILE A 63 -9.48 0.36 -0.44
C ILE A 63 -8.80 -0.90 0.11
N VAL A 64 -7.52 -0.80 0.51
CA VAL A 64 -6.83 -1.91 1.18
C VAL A 64 -7.46 -2.21 2.54
N ALA A 65 -7.87 -1.19 3.29
CA ALA A 65 -8.57 -1.36 4.55
C ALA A 65 -9.90 -2.11 4.37
N ALA A 66 -10.69 -1.78 3.33
CA ALA A 66 -11.92 -2.51 2.99
C ALA A 66 -11.66 -4.01 2.83
N GLU A 67 -10.63 -4.37 2.05
CA GLU A 67 -10.21 -5.75 1.85
C GLU A 67 -9.71 -6.42 3.14
N TYR A 68 -9.09 -5.68 4.05
CA TYR A 68 -8.62 -6.24 5.31
C TYR A 68 -9.78 -6.46 6.28
N TYR A 69 -10.80 -5.61 6.23
CA TYR A 69 -12.00 -5.72 7.06
C TYR A 69 -12.91 -6.88 6.62
N THR A 70 -12.80 -7.38 5.39
CA THR A 70 -13.47 -8.64 5.00
C THR A 70 -12.97 -9.85 5.80
N LYS A 71 -11.73 -9.77 6.32
CA LYS A 71 -11.06 -10.81 7.11
C LYS A 71 -11.26 -10.63 8.61
N LEU A 72 -12.16 -9.74 9.01
CA LEU A 72 -12.50 -9.49 10.41
C LEU A 72 -13.01 -10.77 11.08
N THR A 73 -12.42 -11.11 12.22
CA THR A 73 -12.83 -12.25 13.04
C THR A 73 -13.28 -11.81 14.43
N ASN A 74 -13.93 -12.71 15.17
CA ASN A 74 -14.32 -12.44 16.56
C ASN A 74 -13.12 -12.43 17.52
N LYS A 75 -11.93 -12.86 17.09
CA LYS A 75 -10.73 -12.96 17.93
C LYS A 75 -9.77 -11.80 17.69
N GLY A 76 -8.87 -11.56 18.64
CA GLY A 76 -7.80 -10.57 18.49
C GLY A 76 -8.26 -9.14 18.74
N TRP A 77 -9.32 -8.95 19.54
CA TRP A 77 -9.78 -7.64 19.96
C TRP A 77 -9.03 -7.17 21.22
N LEU A 78 -9.06 -5.86 21.46
CA LEU A 78 -8.50 -5.20 22.63
C LEU A 78 -9.61 -4.43 23.34
N TYR A 79 -9.83 -4.70 24.62
CA TYR A 79 -10.67 -3.86 25.45
C TYR A 79 -9.91 -2.59 25.88
N CYS A 80 -10.55 -1.43 25.73
CA CYS A 80 -10.00 -0.12 26.09
C CYS A 80 -11.01 0.65 26.95
N PRO A 81 -10.76 0.83 28.27
CA PRO A 81 -11.73 1.41 29.22
C PRO A 81 -11.73 2.95 29.29
N ILE A 82 -11.09 3.64 28.34
CA ILE A 82 -10.76 5.07 28.46
C ILE A 82 -11.98 6.00 28.23
N ASN A 83 -11.92 7.24 28.74
CA ASN A 83 -12.90 8.35 28.63
C ASN A 83 -14.37 7.98 28.90
N ASN A 84 -14.66 7.07 29.83
CA ASN A 84 -16.03 6.64 30.18
C ASN A 84 -16.85 6.08 28.99
N ILE A 85 -16.17 5.75 27.88
CA ILE A 85 -16.76 5.12 26.69
C ILE A 85 -15.86 3.93 26.37
N PRO A 86 -16.12 2.75 26.97
CA PRO A 86 -15.31 1.58 26.72
C PRO A 86 -15.49 1.10 25.28
N LEU A 87 -14.39 0.68 24.66
CA LEU A 87 -14.37 0.17 23.29
C LEU A 87 -13.74 -1.22 23.26
N LEU A 88 -14.32 -2.10 22.45
CA LEU A 88 -13.58 -3.21 21.84
C LEU A 88 -12.95 -2.70 20.56
N ILE A 89 -11.63 -2.80 20.45
CA ILE A 89 -10.86 -2.33 19.30
C ILE A 89 -10.34 -3.54 18.54
N TYR A 90 -10.43 -3.52 17.21
CA TYR A 90 -9.76 -4.46 16.31
C TYR A 90 -8.55 -3.77 15.66
N PRO A 91 -7.35 -4.00 16.18
CA PRO A 91 -6.17 -3.19 15.85
C PRO A 91 -5.28 -3.82 14.77
N TYR A 92 -4.55 -2.96 14.04
CA TYR A 92 -3.58 -3.34 12.99
C TYR A 92 -2.12 -2.96 13.32
N THR A 93 -1.91 -2.18 14.38
CA THR A 93 -0.60 -1.94 15.02
C THR A 93 -0.58 -2.59 16.40
N ASN A 94 0.59 -2.93 16.94
CA ASN A 94 0.72 -3.61 18.24
C ASN A 94 0.54 -2.66 19.44
N THR A 95 -0.23 -1.58 19.26
CA THR A 95 -0.54 -0.64 20.32
C THR A 95 -1.98 -0.18 20.25
N CYS A 96 -2.58 0.13 21.40
CA CYS A 96 -3.94 0.67 21.45
C CYS A 96 -4.03 1.97 20.60
N PRO A 97 -4.75 1.95 19.45
CA PRO A 97 -4.77 3.05 18.50
C PRO A 97 -5.46 4.29 19.06
N ARG A 98 -6.33 4.12 20.07
CA ARG A 98 -6.96 5.21 20.80
C ARG A 98 -5.99 5.89 21.78
N CYS A 99 -5.29 5.10 22.59
CA CYS A 99 -4.41 5.63 23.63
C CYS A 99 -3.13 6.25 23.06
N VAL A 100 -2.63 5.72 21.95
CA VAL A 100 -1.39 6.20 21.35
C VAL A 100 -1.51 7.63 20.83
N LEU A 101 -2.71 8.08 20.48
CA LEU A 101 -3.00 9.49 20.12
C LEU A 101 -2.64 10.47 21.24
N LYS A 102 -2.66 10.01 22.50
CA LYS A 102 -2.26 10.78 23.69
C LYS A 102 -0.83 10.44 24.16
N GLY A 103 -0.05 9.71 23.36
CA GLY A 103 1.30 9.28 23.70
C GLY A 103 1.37 8.08 24.66
N ASN A 104 0.24 7.43 24.95
CA ASN A 104 0.19 6.28 25.85
C ASN A 104 0.23 4.97 25.07
N PHE A 105 1.23 4.15 25.36
CA PHE A 105 1.44 2.87 24.67
C PHE A 105 0.96 1.70 25.52
N TYR A 106 -0.02 0.97 25.00
CA TYR A 106 -0.47 -0.30 25.56
C TYR A 106 -0.24 -1.39 24.54
N TYR A 107 0.65 -2.33 24.84
CA TYR A 107 0.97 -3.41 23.92
C TYR A 107 -0.21 -4.39 23.78
N HIS A 108 -0.45 -4.83 22.56
CA HIS A 108 -1.23 -6.03 22.26
C HIS A 108 -0.74 -6.62 20.93
N GLN A 109 -1.18 -7.82 20.59
CA GLN A 109 -0.89 -8.40 19.28
C GLN A 109 -1.84 -7.80 18.23
N ALA A 110 -1.31 -7.25 17.14
CA ALA A 110 -2.08 -6.73 16.03
C ALA A 110 -2.61 -7.84 15.09
N ASN A 111 -3.74 -7.56 14.44
CA ASN A 111 -4.34 -8.43 13.41
C ASN A 111 -3.72 -8.19 12.02
N LYS A 112 -2.39 -8.24 11.94
CA LYS A 112 -1.67 -8.08 10.68
C LYS A 112 -1.85 -9.30 9.80
N LEU A 113 -2.11 -9.08 8.52
CA LEU A 113 -2.08 -10.15 7.54
C LEU A 113 -0.65 -10.66 7.31
N PRO A 114 -0.48 -11.94 6.94
CA PRO A 114 0.82 -12.45 6.51
C PRO A 114 1.38 -11.65 5.32
N SER A 115 2.69 -11.41 5.29
CA SER A 115 3.32 -10.54 4.28
C SER A 115 3.08 -10.99 2.83
N GLY A 116 3.02 -12.30 2.57
CA GLY A 116 2.68 -12.83 1.24
C GLY A 116 1.25 -12.49 0.80
N THR A 117 0.31 -12.47 1.76
CA THR A 117 -1.07 -12.04 1.52
C THR A 117 -1.15 -10.55 1.25
N ILE A 118 -0.38 -9.73 2.00
CA ILE A 118 -0.32 -8.27 1.80
C ILE A 118 0.07 -7.96 0.36
N GLY A 119 1.23 -8.46 -0.10
CA GLY A 119 1.74 -8.14 -1.44
C GLY A 119 0.81 -8.58 -2.58
N LYS A 120 0.22 -9.78 -2.48
CA LYS A 120 -0.74 -10.26 -3.49
C LYS A 120 -2.00 -9.39 -3.53
N THR A 121 -2.54 -9.04 -2.35
CA THR A 121 -3.74 -8.21 -2.24
C THR A 121 -3.49 -6.79 -2.75
N THR A 122 -2.42 -6.13 -2.30
CA THR A 122 -2.14 -4.74 -2.64
C THR A 122 -1.74 -4.58 -4.11
N SER A 123 -1.02 -5.54 -4.68
CA SER A 123 -0.71 -5.55 -6.12
C SER A 123 -1.99 -5.64 -6.96
N ARG A 124 -2.90 -6.57 -6.63
CA ARG A 124 -4.20 -6.65 -7.31
C ARG A 124 -5.00 -5.35 -7.18
N LEU A 125 -5.15 -4.83 -5.97
CA LEU A 125 -5.97 -3.63 -5.73
C LEU A 125 -5.37 -2.40 -6.41
N LEU A 126 -4.04 -2.31 -6.52
CA LEU A 126 -3.38 -1.24 -7.29
C LEU A 126 -3.73 -1.33 -8.78
N CYS A 127 -3.80 -2.53 -9.34
CA CYS A 127 -4.27 -2.72 -10.72
C CYS A 127 -5.74 -2.32 -10.92
N VAL A 128 -6.62 -2.64 -9.95
CA VAL A 128 -8.03 -2.18 -9.99
C VAL A 128 -8.08 -0.65 -10.00
N PHE A 129 -7.29 -0.03 -9.12
CA PHE A 129 -7.17 1.42 -9.01
C PHE A 129 -6.69 2.06 -10.30
N LEU A 130 -5.60 1.55 -10.88
CA LEU A 130 -5.04 2.06 -12.13
C LEU A 130 -6.00 1.89 -13.30
N LYS A 131 -6.71 0.76 -13.39
CA LYS A 131 -7.74 0.55 -14.42
C LYS A 131 -8.82 1.62 -14.34
N HIS A 132 -9.25 1.99 -13.14
CA HIS A 132 -10.20 3.08 -12.95
C HIS A 132 -9.60 4.44 -13.33
N LEU A 133 -8.36 4.74 -12.93
CA LEU A 133 -7.65 5.97 -13.32
C LEU A 133 -7.47 6.09 -14.83
N PHE A 134 -7.14 5.00 -15.53
CA PHE A 134 -7.05 5.00 -16.99
C PHE A 134 -8.40 5.30 -17.64
N LYS A 135 -9.49 4.71 -17.13
CA LYS A 135 -10.85 4.97 -17.60
C LYS A 135 -11.22 6.45 -17.49
N ILE A 136 -11.03 7.07 -16.32
CA ILE A 136 -11.41 8.49 -16.13
C ILE A 136 -10.50 9.46 -16.92
N ASN A 137 -9.25 9.07 -17.18
CA ASN A 137 -8.31 9.85 -18.00
C ASN A 137 -8.38 9.50 -19.50
N SER A 138 -9.40 8.76 -19.94
CA SER A 138 -9.59 8.34 -21.33
C SER A 138 -8.36 7.62 -21.92
N ARG A 139 -7.64 6.87 -21.10
CA ARG A 139 -6.50 6.03 -21.52
C ARG A 139 -7.00 4.62 -21.81
N ASN A 140 -6.83 4.16 -23.04
CA ASN A 140 -7.24 2.82 -23.46
C ASN A 140 -6.13 1.78 -23.18
N LEU A 141 -5.82 1.58 -21.91
CA LEU A 141 -4.78 0.65 -21.48
C LEU A 141 -5.39 -0.60 -20.85
N LYS A 142 -4.95 -1.77 -21.31
CA LYS A 142 -5.39 -3.07 -20.75
C LYS A 142 -4.40 -3.55 -19.70
N ILE A 143 -4.91 -4.02 -18.57
CA ILE A 143 -4.09 -4.58 -17.49
C ILE A 143 -4.28 -6.09 -17.44
N TYR A 144 -3.17 -6.83 -17.37
CA TYR A 144 -3.13 -8.28 -17.22
C TYR A 144 -2.35 -8.65 -15.96
N HIS A 145 -2.72 -9.80 -15.39
CA HIS A 145 -1.88 -10.47 -14.41
C HIS A 145 -0.55 -10.85 -15.05
N GLY A 146 0.56 -10.64 -14.35
CA GLY A 146 1.86 -11.03 -14.84
C GLY A 146 2.09 -12.54 -14.83
N ALA A 147 3.17 -12.93 -15.48
CA ALA A 147 3.75 -14.27 -15.40
C ALA A 147 5.20 -14.12 -14.96
N GLU A 148 5.66 -14.97 -14.04
CA GLU A 148 6.98 -14.85 -13.43
C GLU A 148 8.07 -14.65 -14.50
N PRO A 149 8.95 -13.64 -14.36
CA PRO A 149 9.17 -12.77 -13.19
C PRO A 149 8.36 -11.46 -13.16
N VAL A 150 7.39 -11.27 -14.05
CA VAL A 150 6.58 -10.05 -14.14
C VAL A 150 5.38 -10.14 -13.21
N ASP A 151 5.12 -9.10 -12.42
CA ASP A 151 3.93 -9.02 -11.55
C ASP A 151 2.70 -8.54 -12.32
N VAL A 152 2.87 -7.51 -13.17
CA VAL A 152 1.78 -6.85 -13.90
C VAL A 152 2.22 -6.49 -15.32
N ILE A 153 1.30 -6.63 -16.26
CA ILE A 153 1.49 -6.24 -17.66
C ILE A 153 0.43 -5.19 -18.01
N ILE A 154 0.87 -4.04 -18.52
CA ILE A 154 -0.01 -2.99 -19.05
C ILE A 154 0.24 -2.86 -20.55
N HIS A 155 -0.81 -2.98 -21.35
CA HIS A 155 -0.73 -3.05 -22.80
C HIS A 155 -1.49 -1.89 -23.44
N ASP A 156 -0.78 -1.16 -24.29
CA ASP A 156 -1.32 -0.19 -25.22
C ASP A 156 -1.38 -0.81 -26.62
N GLU A 157 -2.57 -1.28 -27.00
CA GLU A 157 -2.79 -1.88 -28.32
C GLU A 157 -2.63 -0.88 -29.46
N LYS A 158 -2.88 0.41 -29.20
CA LYS A 158 -2.86 1.46 -30.22
C LYS A 158 -1.42 1.83 -30.57
N GLU A 159 -0.60 2.05 -29.56
CA GLU A 159 0.81 2.43 -29.73
C GLU A 159 1.75 1.20 -29.86
N SER A 160 1.21 -0.02 -29.75
CA SER A 160 1.98 -1.28 -29.73
C SER A 160 3.07 -1.29 -28.65
N ILE A 161 2.70 -0.86 -27.44
CA ILE A 161 3.60 -0.78 -26.28
C ILE A 161 3.13 -1.73 -25.19
N VAL A 162 4.08 -2.43 -24.57
CA VAL A 162 3.83 -3.22 -23.37
C VAL A 162 4.75 -2.78 -22.24
N LEU A 163 4.15 -2.46 -21.09
CA LEU A 163 4.86 -2.19 -19.84
C LEU A 163 4.83 -3.43 -18.97
N LEU A 164 6.02 -3.96 -18.66
CA LEU A 164 6.21 -5.07 -17.74
C LEU A 164 6.68 -4.52 -16.40
N ALA A 165 5.88 -4.70 -15.35
CA ALA A 165 6.12 -4.07 -14.07
C ALA A 165 6.34 -5.08 -12.94
N GLU A 166 7.25 -4.73 -12.03
CA GLU A 166 7.33 -5.28 -10.68
C GLU A 166 6.53 -4.37 -9.74
N VAL A 167 5.74 -4.95 -8.84
CA VAL A 167 4.87 -4.18 -7.93
C VAL A 167 5.34 -4.31 -6.48
N LYS A 168 5.55 -3.16 -5.82
CA LYS A 168 5.80 -3.06 -4.37
C LYS A 168 4.84 -2.07 -3.75
N ALA A 169 3.66 -2.53 -3.33
CA ALA A 169 2.61 -1.68 -2.79
C ALA A 169 2.19 -2.13 -1.39
N ALA A 170 1.94 -1.16 -0.50
CA ALA A 170 1.46 -1.39 0.85
C ALA A 170 0.88 -0.08 1.41
N PRO A 171 -0.18 -0.15 2.24
CA PRO A 171 -0.80 1.06 2.77
C PRO A 171 0.08 1.76 3.80
N LEU A 172 0.00 3.08 3.89
CA LEU A 172 0.65 3.87 4.96
C LEU A 172 0.04 3.52 6.32
N THR A 173 -1.29 3.45 6.36
CA THR A 173 -2.09 3.22 7.57
C THR A 173 -3.13 2.15 7.32
N THR A 174 -3.50 1.43 8.36
CA THR A 174 -4.72 0.62 8.37
C THR A 174 -5.48 0.97 9.64
N LEU A 175 -6.54 1.77 9.49
CA LEU A 175 -7.29 2.26 10.63
C LEU A 175 -7.93 1.09 11.40
N ALA A 176 -7.96 1.21 12.71
CA ALA A 176 -8.57 0.20 13.57
C ALA A 176 -10.09 0.29 13.54
N LEU A 177 -10.75 -0.84 13.73
CA LEU A 177 -12.19 -0.88 13.95
C LEU A 177 -12.49 -0.80 15.45
N ALA A 178 -13.70 -0.36 15.80
CA ALA A 178 -14.20 -0.33 17.15
C ALA A 178 -15.67 -0.72 17.25
N ALA A 179 -16.03 -1.37 18.36
CA ALA A 179 -17.40 -1.51 18.85
C ALA A 179 -17.51 -0.87 20.23
N LYS A 180 -18.56 -0.10 20.46
CA LYS A 180 -18.88 0.42 21.80
C LYS A 180 -19.39 -0.72 22.66
N VAL A 181 -18.92 -0.79 23.90
CA VAL A 181 -19.34 -1.80 24.87
C VAL A 181 -19.57 -1.17 26.24
N GLU A 182 -20.22 -1.91 27.12
CA GLU A 182 -20.31 -1.56 28.54
C GLU A 182 -18.97 -1.79 29.25
N VAL A 183 -18.83 -1.21 30.44
CA VAL A 183 -17.64 -1.42 31.28
C VAL A 183 -17.54 -2.90 31.61
N GLN A 184 -16.41 -3.51 31.26
CA GLN A 184 -16.11 -4.89 31.65
C GLN A 184 -15.50 -4.91 33.06
N THR A 185 -15.93 -5.87 33.86
CA THR A 185 -15.40 -6.13 35.21
C THR A 185 -14.92 -7.56 35.33
N GLU A 186 -13.86 -7.77 36.10
CA GLU A 186 -13.37 -9.08 36.54
C GLU A 186 -13.62 -9.26 38.04
N MET A 187 -13.66 -10.51 38.51
CA MET A 187 -13.82 -10.79 39.94
C MET A 187 -12.46 -10.66 40.63
N GLY A 188 -12.39 -9.76 41.61
CA GLY A 188 -11.25 -9.62 42.51
C GLY A 188 -11.08 -10.81 43.44
N GLU A 189 -9.96 -10.82 44.18
CA GLU A 189 -9.61 -11.91 45.09
C GLU A 189 -10.65 -12.11 46.21
N ASN A 190 -11.42 -11.07 46.58
CA ASN A 190 -12.47 -11.14 47.59
C ASN A 190 -13.89 -11.24 46.98
N GLY A 191 -14.01 -11.50 45.67
CA GLY A 191 -15.28 -11.62 44.96
C GLY A 191 -15.95 -10.29 44.61
N GLU A 192 -15.25 -9.18 44.75
CA GLU A 192 -15.70 -7.85 44.34
C GLU A 192 -15.49 -7.63 42.83
N PRO A 193 -16.42 -6.94 42.12
CA PRO A 193 -16.22 -6.60 40.71
C PRO A 193 -15.19 -5.46 40.58
N ILE A 194 -14.07 -5.74 39.90
CA ILE A 194 -13.01 -4.78 39.60
C ILE A 194 -13.08 -4.40 38.11
N PRO A 195 -13.07 -3.11 37.74
CA PRO A 195 -13.04 -2.71 36.34
C PRO A 195 -11.80 -3.23 35.61
N CYS A 196 -12.02 -3.87 34.46
CA CYS A 196 -10.94 -4.38 33.63
C CYS A 196 -10.05 -3.24 33.11
N SER A 197 -8.74 -3.51 33.03
CA SER A 197 -7.77 -2.63 32.37
C SER A 197 -7.65 -2.97 30.87
N HIS A 198 -6.64 -2.44 30.17
CA HIS A 198 -6.40 -2.82 28.77
C HIS A 198 -6.09 -4.32 28.69
N SER A 199 -6.95 -5.09 28.03
CA SER A 199 -6.81 -6.56 27.95
C SER A 199 -7.16 -7.10 26.57
N PRO A 200 -6.43 -8.12 26.08
CA PRO A 200 -6.85 -8.91 24.92
C PRO A 200 -8.19 -9.59 25.21
N THR A 201 -9.10 -9.59 24.24
CA THR A 201 -10.43 -10.19 24.37
C THR A 201 -11.00 -10.59 23.01
N ASP A 202 -12.18 -11.18 23.02
CA ASP A 202 -12.95 -11.56 21.84
C ASP A 202 -14.22 -10.70 21.74
N ASN A 203 -14.63 -10.37 20.52
CA ASN A 203 -15.96 -9.83 20.26
C ASN A 203 -16.95 -10.97 19.94
N SER A 204 -17.48 -11.60 20.99
CA SER A 204 -18.47 -12.69 20.88
C SER A 204 -19.75 -12.29 20.13
N PHE A 205 -20.04 -10.99 20.05
CA PHE A 205 -21.23 -10.44 19.39
C PHE A 205 -20.90 -9.74 18.07
N LEU A 206 -19.82 -10.15 17.39
CA LEU A 206 -19.36 -9.49 16.17
C LEU A 206 -20.45 -9.32 15.11
N ALA A 207 -21.32 -10.32 14.92
CA ALA A 207 -22.37 -10.28 13.90
C ALA A 207 -23.45 -9.21 14.19
N SER A 208 -23.67 -8.85 15.46
CA SER A 208 -24.65 -7.86 15.91
C SER A 208 -24.03 -6.55 16.40
N SER A 209 -22.70 -6.48 16.52
CA SER A 209 -21.98 -5.28 16.94
C SER A 209 -22.07 -4.19 15.88
N ASN A 210 -22.37 -2.96 16.32
CA ASN A 210 -22.20 -1.79 15.46
C ASN A 210 -20.71 -1.43 15.37
N LEU A 211 -20.14 -1.56 14.18
CA LEU A 211 -18.72 -1.39 13.93
C LEU A 211 -18.44 0.03 13.45
N HIS A 212 -17.31 0.60 13.88
CA HIS A 212 -16.88 1.94 13.52
C HIS A 212 -15.42 1.92 13.11
N ILE A 213 -15.00 2.82 12.23
CA ILE A 213 -13.57 3.14 12.06
C ILE A 213 -13.18 4.13 13.16
N ILE A 214 -12.08 3.87 13.86
CA ILE A 214 -11.44 4.89 14.71
C ILE A 214 -10.65 5.81 13.79
N LEU A 215 -11.21 6.99 13.51
CA LEU A 215 -10.56 8.00 12.67
C LEU A 215 -9.88 9.05 13.55
N PRO A 216 -8.53 9.17 13.53
CA PRO A 216 -7.85 10.25 14.23
C PRO A 216 -8.28 11.62 13.71
N LYS A 217 -8.49 12.55 14.65
CA LYS A 217 -8.91 13.92 14.37
C LYS A 217 -8.07 14.88 15.20
N LEU A 218 -7.60 15.95 14.58
CA LEU A 218 -6.88 17.01 15.28
C LEU A 218 -7.89 18.07 15.74
N GLU A 219 -7.96 18.30 17.05
CA GLU A 219 -8.84 19.30 17.68
C GLU A 219 -7.99 20.14 18.64
N ASP A 220 -7.96 21.46 18.46
CA ASP A 220 -7.22 22.40 19.33
C ASP A 220 -5.74 22.02 19.54
N ASN A 221 -5.06 21.54 18.49
CA ASN A 221 -3.69 21.01 18.52
C ASN A 221 -3.50 19.70 19.31
N TYR A 222 -4.59 19.04 19.71
CA TYR A 222 -4.54 17.73 20.35
C TYR A 222 -5.16 16.66 19.46
N TRP A 223 -4.47 15.52 19.36
CA TRP A 223 -5.00 14.36 18.69
C TRP A 223 -6.11 13.71 19.52
N ASN A 224 -7.28 13.58 18.90
CA ASN A 224 -8.44 12.86 19.39
C ASN A 224 -8.90 11.88 18.30
N TYR A 225 -10.08 11.30 18.45
CA TYR A 225 -10.66 10.44 17.43
C TYR A 225 -12.16 10.69 17.29
N GLU A 226 -12.68 10.42 16.11
CA GLU A 226 -14.10 10.23 15.87
C GLU A 226 -14.37 8.76 15.50
N LEU A 227 -15.61 8.33 15.69
CA LEU A 227 -16.07 6.99 15.31
C LEU A 227 -16.93 7.11 14.06
N VAL A 228 -16.39 6.66 12.93
CA VAL A 228 -17.11 6.63 11.64
C VAL A 228 -17.94 5.36 11.60
N ASP A 229 -19.25 5.49 11.60
CA ASP A 229 -20.18 4.36 11.62
C ASP A 229 -20.12 3.52 10.33
N LEU A 230 -19.84 2.23 10.45
CA LEU A 230 -19.92 1.24 9.37
C LEU A 230 -21.15 0.34 9.51
N GLY A 231 -21.99 0.52 10.51
CA GLY A 231 -23.15 -0.31 10.74
C GLY A 231 -22.80 -1.72 11.25
N ILE A 232 -23.79 -2.60 11.12
CA ILE A 232 -23.72 -3.99 11.58
C ILE A 232 -23.33 -4.90 10.42
N LYS A 233 -22.37 -5.81 10.65
CA LYS A 233 -21.92 -6.76 9.61
C LYS A 233 -22.96 -7.82 9.24
N ALA A 234 -23.88 -8.13 10.16
CA ALA A 234 -25.01 -9.07 10.08
C ALA A 234 -24.63 -10.55 9.85
N SER A 235 -23.55 -10.84 9.12
CA SER A 235 -23.04 -12.18 8.86
C SER A 235 -21.52 -12.25 8.96
N HIS A 236 -21.01 -13.34 9.53
CA HIS A 236 -19.58 -13.62 9.57
C HIS A 236 -18.95 -13.79 8.17
N SER A 237 -19.74 -14.13 7.15
CA SER A 237 -19.25 -14.43 5.81
C SER A 237 -19.46 -13.33 4.76
N SER A 238 -20.01 -12.16 5.11
CA SER A 238 -20.26 -11.10 4.10
C SER A 238 -18.95 -10.58 3.49
N PRO A 239 -18.64 -10.91 2.22
CA PRO A 239 -17.36 -10.56 1.60
C PRO A 239 -17.34 -9.12 1.09
N THR A 240 -18.50 -8.49 0.91
CA THR A 240 -18.66 -7.15 0.34
C THR A 240 -18.99 -6.08 1.37
N TRP A 241 -19.42 -6.45 2.57
CA TRP A 241 -19.88 -5.51 3.61
C TRP A 241 -18.91 -4.34 3.81
N ALA A 242 -17.62 -4.61 4.00
CA ALA A 242 -16.65 -3.55 4.26
C ALA A 242 -16.52 -2.55 3.10
N TYR A 243 -16.55 -3.04 1.86
CA TYR A 243 -16.51 -2.20 0.67
C TYR A 243 -17.75 -1.31 0.57
N GLU A 244 -18.93 -1.89 0.79
CA GLU A 244 -20.21 -1.18 0.75
C GLU A 244 -20.29 -0.10 1.84
N GLN A 245 -19.88 -0.40 3.07
CA GLN A 245 -20.00 0.54 4.19
C GLN A 245 -18.96 1.66 4.15
N ILE A 246 -17.73 1.38 3.71
CA ILE A 246 -16.75 2.45 3.45
C ILE A 246 -17.23 3.33 2.31
N GLY A 247 -17.69 2.74 1.20
CA GLY A 247 -18.23 3.48 0.06
C GLY A 247 -19.41 4.36 0.45
N ARG A 248 -20.34 3.84 1.25
CA ARG A 248 -21.46 4.61 1.80
C ARG A 248 -20.98 5.76 2.70
N SER A 249 -20.09 5.48 3.66
CA SER A 249 -19.66 6.48 4.65
C SER A 249 -18.92 7.65 3.98
N PHE A 250 -17.99 7.34 3.09
CA PHE A 250 -17.19 8.34 2.39
C PHE A 250 -17.90 8.96 1.18
N GLY A 251 -18.91 8.30 0.62
CA GLY A 251 -19.74 8.84 -0.47
C GLY A 251 -20.86 9.77 0.00
N LEU A 252 -21.32 9.66 1.26
CA LEU A 252 -22.37 10.52 1.81
C LEU A 252 -21.85 11.79 2.50
N ASP A 253 -20.66 11.73 3.11
CA ASP A 253 -20.04 12.88 3.78
C ASP A 253 -18.75 13.31 3.07
N ASN A 254 -18.85 14.30 2.18
CA ASN A 254 -17.68 14.88 1.49
C ASN A 254 -16.68 15.55 2.45
N GLN A 255 -17.08 15.85 3.70
CA GLN A 255 -16.16 16.34 4.71
C GLN A 255 -15.39 15.20 5.37
N LEU A 256 -15.91 13.97 5.38
CA LEU A 256 -15.25 12.83 6.01
C LEU A 256 -13.94 12.51 5.30
N PHE A 257 -13.92 12.48 3.97
CA PHE A 257 -12.69 12.25 3.23
C PHE A 257 -11.65 13.33 3.53
N TYR A 258 -12.07 14.60 3.58
CA TYR A 258 -11.18 15.71 3.94
C TYR A 258 -10.56 15.52 5.34
N ARG A 259 -11.35 15.16 6.35
CA ARG A 259 -10.84 14.90 7.71
C ARG A 259 -9.88 13.70 7.74
N TYR A 260 -10.22 12.63 7.02
CA TYR A 260 -9.33 11.50 6.83
C TYR A 260 -8.01 11.90 6.17
N PHE A 261 -8.07 12.67 5.10
CA PHE A 261 -6.91 13.15 4.38
C PHE A 261 -6.02 14.05 5.25
N GLN A 262 -6.58 14.91 6.09
CA GLN A 262 -5.81 15.72 7.04
C GLN A 262 -4.98 14.84 7.98
N PHE A 263 -5.61 13.82 8.59
CA PHE A 263 -4.90 12.83 9.39
C PHE A 263 -3.81 12.13 8.57
N TRP A 264 -4.18 11.58 7.41
CA TRP A 264 -3.29 10.78 6.59
C TRP A 264 -2.07 11.57 6.14
N ASN A 265 -2.25 12.82 5.71
CA ASN A 265 -1.17 13.69 5.25
C ASN A 265 -0.20 14.06 6.38
N ILE A 266 -0.70 14.27 7.61
CA ILE A 266 0.16 14.49 8.76
C ILE A 266 0.92 13.21 9.15
N ALA A 267 0.24 12.06 9.15
CA ALA A 267 0.89 10.77 9.38
C ALA A 267 1.97 10.46 8.32
N TYR A 268 1.71 10.80 7.06
CA TYR A 268 2.67 10.67 5.96
C TYR A 268 3.89 11.57 6.16
N SER A 269 3.67 12.83 6.55
CA SER A 269 4.75 13.77 6.88
C SER A 269 5.59 13.26 8.07
N ALA A 270 4.94 12.77 9.13
CA ALA A 270 5.61 12.22 10.29
C ALA A 270 6.43 10.96 9.93
N TYR A 271 5.88 10.08 9.09
CA TYR A 271 6.59 8.91 8.57
C TYR A 271 7.85 9.28 7.79
N ASN A 272 7.76 10.28 6.90
CA ASN A 272 8.91 10.80 6.15
C ASN A 272 10.00 11.36 7.09
N LYS A 273 9.60 12.18 8.06
CA LYS A 273 10.52 12.85 9.00
C LYS A 273 11.20 11.87 9.96
N ALA A 274 10.53 10.80 10.37
CA ALA A 274 11.05 9.85 11.35
C ALA A 274 12.38 9.19 10.93
N ALA A 275 12.67 9.07 9.64
CA ALA A 275 13.97 8.59 9.15
C ALA A 275 15.12 9.58 9.38
N ARG A 276 14.80 10.89 9.43
CA ARG A 276 15.77 11.99 9.40
C ARG A 276 16.04 12.58 10.79
N GLY A 277 15.13 12.40 11.74
CA GLY A 277 15.24 12.91 13.11
C GLY A 277 15.61 11.84 14.14
N ARG A 278 16.89 11.45 14.23
CA ARG A 278 17.34 10.66 15.39
C ARG A 278 17.25 11.55 16.63
N GLY A 279 16.31 11.25 17.53
CA GLY A 279 16.16 11.92 18.83
C GLY A 279 14.96 12.87 18.98
N THR A 280 14.16 13.10 17.92
CA THR A 280 12.91 13.86 18.04
C THR A 280 11.74 12.90 18.29
N ILE A 281 10.91 13.20 19.29
CA ILE A 281 9.66 12.47 19.54
C ILE A 281 8.74 12.71 18.33
N PRO A 282 8.34 11.66 17.58
CA PRO A 282 7.46 11.84 16.43
C PRO A 282 6.06 12.23 16.88
N GLU A 283 5.30 12.85 15.99
CA GLU A 283 3.88 13.12 16.21
C GLU A 283 3.12 11.83 16.56
N THR A 284 2.14 11.89 17.44
CA THR A 284 1.49 10.66 17.97
C THR A 284 0.83 9.81 16.88
N VAL A 285 0.33 10.42 15.80
CA VAL A 285 -0.23 9.73 14.63
C VAL A 285 0.79 8.92 13.84
N TYR A 286 2.09 9.18 13.98
CA TYR A 286 3.16 8.32 13.42
C TYR A 286 3.01 6.87 13.88
N TRP A 287 2.60 6.64 15.13
CA TRP A 287 2.46 5.29 15.68
C TRP A 287 1.24 4.53 15.15
N LEU A 288 0.43 5.17 14.29
CA LEU A 288 -0.64 4.53 13.54
C LEU A 288 -0.20 4.12 12.12
N THR A 289 1.00 4.52 11.68
CA THR A 289 1.53 4.09 10.39
C THR A 289 2.11 2.68 10.48
N ASN A 290 2.07 1.97 9.36
CA ASN A 290 2.81 0.73 9.22
C ASN A 290 4.33 1.00 9.23
N ALA A 291 5.10 0.02 9.69
CA ALA A 291 6.55 0.14 9.88
C ALA A 291 7.03 1.37 10.69
N CYS A 292 6.25 1.81 11.69
CA CYS A 292 6.62 2.88 12.62
C CYS A 292 7.68 2.47 13.67
N GLY A 293 8.04 1.18 13.75
CA GLY A 293 9.13 0.70 14.59
C GLY A 293 8.73 0.54 16.06
N GLN A 294 9.69 0.80 16.97
CA GLN A 294 9.52 0.65 18.42
C GLN A 294 9.04 1.97 19.05
N PRO A 295 8.21 1.92 20.10
CA PRO A 295 7.68 3.13 20.73
C PRO A 295 8.81 3.98 21.32
N THR A 296 8.66 5.31 21.23
CA THR A 296 9.62 6.28 21.77
C THR A 296 8.88 7.38 22.56
N PRO A 297 9.17 7.57 23.86
CA PRO A 297 9.99 6.69 24.70
C PRO A 297 9.36 5.29 24.86
N ARG A 298 10.19 4.26 25.04
CA ARG A 298 9.70 2.90 25.25
C ARG A 298 9.15 2.75 26.67
N PRO A 299 7.89 2.32 26.86
CA PRO A 299 7.37 2.01 28.19
C PRO A 299 8.13 0.88 28.87
N LEU A 300 8.22 0.91 30.20
CA LEU A 300 8.80 -0.18 30.99
C LEU A 300 8.03 -1.50 30.83
N THR A 301 6.73 -1.42 30.56
CA THR A 301 5.83 -2.56 30.36
C THR A 301 5.88 -3.13 28.94
N TRP A 302 6.69 -2.55 28.04
CA TRP A 302 6.73 -2.98 26.65
C TRP A 302 7.45 -4.31 26.50
N PRO A 303 6.88 -5.32 25.82
CA PRO A 303 7.42 -6.67 25.86
C PRO A 303 8.69 -6.85 25.03
N LEU A 304 9.51 -7.79 25.48
CA LEU A 304 10.61 -8.35 24.71
C LEU A 304 10.08 -9.15 23.52
N ARG A 305 10.87 -9.23 22.45
CA ARG A 305 10.51 -10.06 21.30
C ARG A 305 10.41 -11.52 21.70
N LYS A 306 9.44 -12.23 21.11
CA LYS A 306 9.35 -13.69 21.26
C LYS A 306 10.57 -14.43 20.68
N SER A 307 11.26 -13.82 19.71
CA SER A 307 12.48 -14.37 19.11
C SER A 307 13.47 -13.28 18.74
N GLY A 308 14.76 -13.58 18.95
CA GLY A 308 15.87 -12.65 18.75
C GLY A 308 16.00 -11.60 19.86
N ASP A 309 16.92 -10.67 19.68
CA ASP A 309 17.21 -9.64 20.68
C ASP A 309 16.28 -8.42 20.56
N GLY A 310 16.06 -7.76 21.70
CA GLY A 310 15.34 -6.49 21.79
C GLY A 310 13.84 -6.63 22.05
N TYR A 311 13.10 -5.58 21.69
CA TYR A 311 11.70 -5.38 22.08
C TYR A 311 10.75 -5.46 20.89
N GLU A 312 9.51 -5.83 21.16
CA GLU A 312 8.44 -5.82 20.16
C GLU A 312 8.30 -4.44 19.51
N SER A 313 7.80 -4.39 18.28
CA SER A 313 7.56 -3.13 17.57
C SER A 313 6.09 -2.76 17.62
N VAL A 314 5.74 -1.46 17.62
CA VAL A 314 4.37 -1.01 17.33
C VAL A 314 3.98 -1.48 15.93
N SER A 315 4.85 -1.25 14.94
CA SER A 315 4.74 -1.91 13.66
C SER A 315 6.10 -2.20 13.04
N ASP A 316 6.34 -3.46 12.68
CA ASP A 316 7.61 -3.93 12.14
C ASP A 316 7.78 -3.63 10.64
N GLY A 317 9.02 -3.71 10.17
CA GLY A 317 9.39 -3.41 8.78
C GLY A 317 8.85 -4.38 7.73
N LYS A 318 8.24 -5.52 8.08
CA LYS A 318 7.59 -6.40 7.08
C LYS A 318 6.31 -5.80 6.54
N SER A 319 5.75 -4.81 7.24
CA SER A 319 4.59 -4.03 6.83
C SER A 319 4.97 -2.66 6.22
N SER A 320 6.21 -2.47 5.79
CA SER A 320 6.67 -1.17 5.29
C SER A 320 5.80 -0.63 4.15
N VAL A 321 5.69 0.69 4.14
CA VAL A 321 4.73 1.47 3.34
C VAL A 321 5.17 1.54 1.89
N GLY A 322 4.25 1.31 0.95
CA GLY A 322 4.55 1.34 -0.48
C GLY A 322 5.75 0.45 -0.82
N MET A 323 6.74 1.05 -1.48
CA MET A 323 8.01 0.37 -1.79
C MET A 323 9.11 0.61 -0.73
N ASP A 324 8.84 1.27 0.39
CA ASP A 324 9.86 1.80 1.31
C ASP A 324 10.63 0.73 2.11
N ARG A 325 10.30 -0.56 1.98
CA ARG A 325 11.10 -1.62 2.60
C ARG A 325 12.41 -1.81 1.84
N THR A 326 13.54 -1.71 2.51
CA THR A 326 14.86 -1.88 1.86
C THR A 326 15.04 -3.21 1.12
N ASP A 327 14.52 -4.32 1.66
CA ASP A 327 14.50 -5.64 0.99
C ASP A 327 13.62 -5.63 -0.28
N ASP A 328 12.48 -4.93 -0.25
CA ASP A 328 11.59 -4.82 -1.40
C ASP A 328 12.16 -3.90 -2.49
N ILE A 329 12.84 -2.81 -2.12
CA ILE A 329 13.56 -1.94 -3.07
C ILE A 329 14.65 -2.74 -3.80
N LYS A 330 15.51 -3.45 -3.06
CA LYS A 330 16.59 -4.27 -3.64
C LYS A 330 16.05 -5.35 -4.57
N LYS A 331 15.02 -6.08 -4.13
CA LYS A 331 14.35 -7.09 -4.96
C LYS A 331 13.70 -6.46 -6.18
N GLY A 332 13.07 -5.30 -6.03
CA GLY A 332 12.43 -4.56 -7.11
C GLY A 332 13.42 -4.12 -8.19
N ILE A 333 14.55 -3.52 -7.79
CA ILE A 333 15.65 -3.14 -8.70
C ILE A 333 16.11 -4.36 -9.52
N TYR A 334 16.42 -5.48 -8.83
CA TYR A 334 16.87 -6.70 -9.50
C TYR A 334 15.82 -7.26 -10.47
N GLN A 335 14.55 -7.30 -10.06
CA GLN A 335 13.48 -7.85 -10.89
C GLN A 335 13.24 -7.00 -12.14
N VAL A 336 13.22 -5.67 -12.01
CA VAL A 336 13.13 -4.77 -13.18
C VAL A 336 14.29 -5.02 -14.15
N LEU A 337 15.53 -5.08 -13.64
CA LEU A 337 16.70 -5.38 -14.47
C LEU A 337 16.58 -6.76 -15.14
N LYS A 338 16.14 -7.79 -14.41
CA LYS A 338 15.97 -9.14 -14.94
C LYS A 338 14.89 -9.18 -16.05
N ILE A 339 13.75 -8.53 -15.83
CA ILE A 339 12.68 -8.41 -16.83
C ILE A 339 13.22 -7.69 -18.07
N ALA A 340 13.91 -6.57 -17.89
CA ALA A 340 14.44 -5.77 -18.99
C ALA A 340 15.51 -6.52 -19.78
N ALA A 341 16.49 -7.13 -19.10
CA ALA A 341 17.58 -7.92 -19.71
C ALA A 341 17.08 -9.15 -20.46
N THR A 342 16.01 -9.78 -19.99
CA THR A 342 15.43 -10.97 -20.65
C THR A 342 14.38 -10.63 -21.69
N GLY A 343 13.83 -9.42 -21.67
CA GLY A 343 12.68 -9.02 -22.48
C GLY A 343 13.06 -8.06 -23.62
N LYS A 344 13.69 -6.93 -23.32
CA LYS A 344 13.92 -5.85 -24.30
C LYS A 344 14.73 -6.27 -25.53
N PRO A 345 15.82 -7.07 -25.40
CA PRO A 345 16.61 -7.48 -26.57
C PRO A 345 15.93 -8.53 -27.46
N LYS A 346 14.82 -9.14 -27.02
CA LYS A 346 14.14 -10.17 -27.79
C LYS A 346 13.23 -9.53 -28.83
N TYR A 347 13.22 -10.13 -30.02
CA TYR A 347 12.34 -9.70 -31.11
C TYR A 347 10.87 -9.69 -30.70
N SER A 348 10.23 -8.53 -30.82
CA SER A 348 8.79 -8.34 -30.74
C SER A 348 8.38 -7.23 -31.70
N GLN A 349 7.14 -7.29 -32.19
CA GLN A 349 6.49 -6.20 -32.90
C GLN A 349 6.06 -5.08 -31.96
N MET A 350 6.09 -5.32 -30.65
CA MET A 350 5.74 -4.35 -29.61
C MET A 350 6.97 -3.81 -28.91
N VAL A 351 6.93 -2.54 -28.52
CA VAL A 351 7.98 -1.92 -27.72
C VAL A 351 7.83 -2.33 -26.26
N VAL A 352 8.89 -2.89 -25.69
CA VAL A 352 8.91 -3.37 -24.30
C VAL A 352 9.46 -2.29 -23.37
N LYS A 353 8.64 -1.88 -22.42
CA LYS A 353 8.99 -0.98 -21.31
C LYS A 353 9.02 -1.76 -19.99
N THR A 354 9.77 -1.27 -19.03
CA THR A 354 9.91 -1.86 -17.70
C THR A 354 9.86 -0.83 -16.60
N ALA A 355 9.05 -1.08 -15.57
CA ALA A 355 8.87 -0.15 -14.45
C ALA A 355 8.82 -0.85 -13.09
N LEU A 356 9.16 -0.06 -12.05
CA LEU A 356 8.83 -0.36 -10.67
C LEU A 356 7.56 0.42 -10.30
N LEU A 357 6.51 -0.26 -9.84
CA LEU A 357 5.20 0.32 -9.57
C LEU A 357 4.84 0.23 -8.09
N SER A 358 4.31 1.32 -7.53
CA SER A 358 3.83 1.39 -6.13
C SER A 358 2.73 2.42 -5.93
N ASN A 359 2.02 2.36 -4.81
CA ASN A 359 1.16 3.46 -4.36
C ASN A 359 1.97 4.64 -3.77
N ILE A 360 3.05 4.34 -3.04
CA ILE A 360 3.87 5.34 -2.31
C ILE A 360 5.35 5.06 -2.60
N HIS A 361 6.12 6.11 -2.91
CA HIS A 361 7.55 5.99 -3.16
C HIS A 361 8.34 5.56 -1.92
N ALA A 362 9.63 5.27 -2.07
CA ALA A 362 10.52 4.95 -0.96
C ALA A 362 10.82 6.18 -0.08
N VAL A 363 9.80 6.75 0.58
CA VAL A 363 9.86 8.07 1.22
C VAL A 363 11.07 8.26 2.14
N ARG A 364 11.44 7.22 2.88
CA ARG A 364 12.56 7.26 3.84
C ARG A 364 13.87 6.83 3.21
N HIS A 365 13.81 5.96 2.22
CA HIS A 365 14.97 5.23 1.69
C HIS A 365 15.30 5.57 0.22
N TYR A 366 14.62 6.53 -0.40
CA TYR A 366 14.80 6.89 -1.81
C TYR A 366 16.24 7.32 -2.08
N ASN A 367 16.75 8.25 -1.27
CA ASN A 367 18.10 8.78 -1.44
C ASN A 367 19.16 7.70 -1.24
N ASP A 368 18.93 6.76 -0.33
CA ASP A 368 19.90 5.72 0.03
C ASP A 368 19.93 4.57 -0.99
N TYR A 369 18.86 4.35 -1.76
CA TYR A 369 18.72 3.14 -2.60
C TYR A 369 18.32 3.38 -4.06
N LEU A 370 17.63 4.48 -4.38
CA LEU A 370 17.07 4.71 -5.71
C LEU A 370 17.69 5.93 -6.40
N LEU A 371 18.02 6.99 -5.68
CA LEU A 371 18.49 8.26 -6.27
C LEU A 371 19.72 8.05 -7.17
N GLU A 372 20.69 7.25 -6.76
CA GLU A 372 21.90 6.99 -7.56
C GLU A 372 21.66 5.97 -8.70
N LEU A 373 20.59 5.18 -8.62
CA LEU A 373 20.28 4.12 -9.58
C LEU A 373 19.25 4.52 -10.63
N GLN A 374 18.44 5.54 -10.36
CA GLN A 374 17.34 5.98 -11.21
C GLN A 374 17.81 6.38 -12.63
N ASP A 375 19.05 6.88 -12.73
CA ASP A 375 19.65 7.40 -13.97
C ASP A 375 20.62 6.41 -14.63
N VAL A 376 20.80 5.21 -14.06
CA VAL A 376 21.63 4.16 -14.64
C VAL A 376 21.09 3.75 -16.01
N ILE A 377 21.99 3.63 -16.97
CA ILE A 377 21.76 3.04 -18.28
C ILE A 377 22.64 1.79 -18.42
N TRP A 378 22.17 0.80 -19.16
CA TRP A 378 22.86 -0.47 -19.29
C TRP A 378 22.61 -1.09 -20.68
N THR A 379 23.44 -2.05 -21.05
CA THR A 379 23.29 -2.89 -22.25
C THR A 379 23.94 -4.25 -22.02
N LEU A 380 23.69 -5.21 -22.90
CA LEU A 380 24.29 -6.54 -22.85
C LEU A 380 25.60 -6.56 -23.65
N ASP A 381 26.74 -6.68 -22.97
CA ASP A 381 28.02 -6.90 -23.64
C ASP A 381 28.24 -8.40 -23.90
N GLU A 382 28.02 -8.83 -25.14
CA GLU A 382 28.26 -10.21 -25.58
C GLU A 382 29.74 -10.60 -25.55
N THR A 383 30.65 -9.62 -25.59
CA THR A 383 32.10 -9.86 -25.57
C THR A 383 32.64 -10.01 -24.15
N GLY A 384 31.94 -9.46 -23.15
CA GLY A 384 32.36 -9.39 -21.75
C GLY A 384 33.64 -8.58 -21.51
N LYS A 385 34.03 -7.70 -22.45
CA LYS A 385 35.31 -6.97 -22.46
C LYS A 385 35.17 -5.47 -22.61
N ALA A 386 33.98 -4.95 -22.91
CA ALA A 386 33.74 -3.53 -23.08
C ALA A 386 33.99 -2.77 -21.76
N LYS A 387 34.71 -1.65 -21.84
CA LYS A 387 34.97 -0.75 -20.69
C LYS A 387 34.31 0.60 -20.85
N LYS A 388 34.01 1.00 -22.09
CA LYS A 388 33.30 2.22 -22.47
C LYS A 388 32.32 1.93 -23.59
N VAL A 389 31.33 2.80 -23.77
CA VAL A 389 30.31 2.66 -24.84
C VAL A 389 30.94 2.56 -26.23
N ALA A 390 32.05 3.27 -26.48
CA ALA A 390 32.76 3.21 -27.74
C ALA A 390 33.41 1.85 -28.06
N ASP A 391 33.50 0.93 -27.09
CA ASP A 391 33.98 -0.44 -27.32
C ASP A 391 32.85 -1.38 -27.82
N LEU A 392 31.60 -0.91 -27.79
CA LEU A 392 30.44 -1.66 -28.27
C LEU A 392 30.16 -1.34 -29.75
N PRO A 393 29.46 -2.24 -30.47
CA PRO A 393 28.99 -1.93 -31.82
C PRO A 393 28.15 -0.64 -31.84
N PRO A 394 28.31 0.25 -32.83
CA PRO A 394 27.57 1.52 -32.90
C PRO A 394 26.05 1.38 -32.84
N GLU A 395 25.53 0.27 -33.34
CA GLU A 395 24.11 -0.08 -33.36
C GLU A 395 23.62 -0.76 -32.07
N LYS A 396 24.48 -0.92 -31.07
CA LYS A 396 24.13 -1.59 -29.83
C LYS A 396 23.11 -0.76 -29.04
N GLU A 397 21.94 -1.34 -28.82
CA GLU A 397 20.90 -0.70 -28.03
C GLU A 397 21.34 -0.48 -26.58
N ILE A 398 20.94 0.67 -26.02
CA ILE A 398 21.17 1.03 -24.62
C ILE A 398 19.80 1.24 -23.98
N TYR A 399 19.65 0.77 -22.75
CA TYR A 399 18.38 0.79 -22.04
C TYR A 399 18.52 1.56 -20.72
N ASN A 400 17.45 2.22 -20.31
CA ASN A 400 17.32 2.68 -18.93
C ASN A 400 17.22 1.47 -17.99
N LEU A 401 17.78 1.58 -16.78
CA LEU A 401 17.52 0.62 -15.71
C LEU A 401 16.03 0.61 -15.36
N PHE A 402 15.45 1.80 -15.21
CA PHE A 402 14.01 2.02 -15.04
C PHE A 402 13.52 2.91 -16.17
N ASP A 403 12.54 2.45 -16.95
CA ASP A 403 11.80 3.38 -17.82
C ASP A 403 10.89 4.27 -16.96
N GLY A 404 10.40 3.73 -15.83
CA GLY A 404 9.74 4.49 -14.78
C GLY A 404 9.81 3.84 -13.41
N ILE A 405 9.99 4.67 -12.40
CA ILE A 405 9.62 4.38 -11.00
C ILE A 405 8.31 5.14 -10.79
N ILE A 406 7.19 4.42 -10.82
CA ILE A 406 5.85 4.99 -10.92
C ILE A 406 5.14 4.87 -9.57
N THR A 407 4.81 6.01 -8.96
CA THR A 407 3.98 6.07 -7.74
C THR A 407 3.05 7.27 -7.73
N PHE A 408 1.99 7.21 -6.93
CA PHE A 408 1.08 8.36 -6.78
C PHE A 408 1.77 9.55 -6.08
N THR A 409 2.59 9.27 -5.07
CA THR A 409 3.20 10.33 -4.26
C THR A 409 4.38 11.05 -4.94
N GLN A 410 5.19 10.31 -5.70
CA GLN A 410 6.34 10.83 -6.45
C GLN A 410 6.78 9.79 -7.48
N SER A 411 6.95 10.20 -8.73
CA SER A 411 7.44 9.35 -9.81
C SER A 411 8.78 9.86 -10.36
N HIS A 412 9.62 8.94 -10.83
CA HIS A 412 10.81 9.24 -11.64
C HIS A 412 10.68 8.51 -12.96
N VAL A 413 10.47 9.25 -14.05
CA VAL A 413 10.13 8.67 -15.35
C VAL A 413 11.15 9.14 -16.39
N ARG A 414 11.63 8.19 -17.21
CA ARG A 414 12.63 8.40 -18.26
C ARG A 414 12.14 7.97 -19.64
N ASP A 415 10.83 7.75 -19.75
CA ASP A 415 10.16 7.31 -20.97
C ASP A 415 8.88 8.13 -21.19
N ASP A 416 8.74 8.69 -22.39
CA ASP A 416 7.67 9.64 -22.72
C ASP A 416 6.28 9.00 -22.63
N TRP A 417 6.13 7.75 -23.10
CA TRP A 417 4.86 7.05 -23.04
C TRP A 417 4.41 6.82 -21.59
N ILE A 418 5.34 6.46 -20.70
CA ILE A 418 5.04 6.36 -19.27
C ILE A 418 4.66 7.73 -18.70
N SER A 419 5.42 8.78 -19.06
CA SER A 419 5.18 10.15 -18.56
C SER A 419 3.83 10.70 -19.00
N GLU A 420 3.31 10.29 -20.15
CA GLU A 420 2.00 10.71 -20.67
C GLU A 420 0.84 9.93 -20.04
N ASN A 421 1.02 8.63 -19.79
CA ASN A 421 -0.07 7.74 -19.36
C ASN A 421 -0.22 7.62 -17.84
N PHE A 422 0.80 7.97 -17.06
CA PHE A 422 0.82 7.87 -15.60
C PHE A 422 0.90 9.26 -14.93
N GLN A 423 0.13 10.21 -15.46
CA GLN A 423 -0.02 11.54 -14.87
C GLN A 423 -1.11 11.48 -13.79
N PHE A 424 -0.70 11.57 -12.53
CA PHE A 424 -1.59 11.51 -11.37
C PHE A 424 -1.76 12.87 -10.71
#